data_AF-A0A6I7WI19-F1
#
_entry.id   AF-A0A6I7WI19-F1
#
_cell.length_a   1.000
_cell.length_b   1.000
_cell.length_c   1.000
_cell.angle_alpha   90.00
_cell.angle_beta   90.00
_cell.angle_gamma   90.00
#
_symmetry.space_group_name_H-M   'P 1'
#
loop_
_entity.id
_entity.type
_entity.pdbx_description
1 polymer ?
#
loop_
_entity_poly.entity_id
_entity_poly.type
_entity_poly.pdbx_seq_one_letter_code
_entity_poly.pdbx_strand_id
1 'polypeptide(L)'
;MNTMSYNGYTAKIEFDPDDNILFGNIIGIRDTVGFHGESVNELKEAFHEAVDFYLESCEKAGREPNKPFSGKFVIRVKSSLHSEIAEAAVHSGKSLNQWVSDTLEQVIHTPNQCNQ
;
A
#
# COMPACT_ATOMS: atom_id res chain seq x y z
N MET A 1 12.36 0.89 -2.80
CA MET A 1 11.48 1.19 -1.64
C MET A 1 11.67 0.04 -0.66
N ASN A 2 12.11 0.31 0.56
CA ASN A 2 12.30 -0.74 1.57
C ASN A 2 10.97 -0.96 2.30
N THR A 3 10.50 -2.20 2.32
CA THR A 3 9.21 -2.58 2.91
C THR A 3 9.38 -3.73 3.88
N MET A 4 8.55 -3.75 4.92
CA MET A 4 8.44 -4.85 5.89
C MET A 4 7.01 -5.36 5.91
N SER A 5 6.81 -6.66 6.13
CA SER A 5 5.48 -7.27 6.18
C SER A 5 5.33 -8.18 7.38
N TYR A 6 4.20 -8.06 8.08
CA TYR A 6 3.85 -8.87 9.25
C TYR A 6 2.32 -8.94 9.38
N ASN A 7 1.79 -10.15 9.62
CA ASN A 7 0.36 -10.44 9.74
C ASN A 7 -0.54 -9.84 8.64
N GLY A 8 -0.06 -9.82 7.39
CA GLY A 8 -0.78 -9.24 6.25
C GLY A 8 -0.74 -7.71 6.13
N TYR A 9 -0.07 -7.02 7.07
CA TYR A 9 0.22 -5.60 7.00
C TYR A 9 1.59 -5.37 6.37
N THR A 10 1.72 -4.26 5.63
CA THR A 10 2.98 -3.84 5.02
C THR A 10 3.32 -2.45 5.52
N ALA A 11 4.59 -2.20 5.82
CA ALA A 11 5.08 -0.89 6.20
C ALA A 11 6.06 -0.32 5.16
N LYS A 12 6.01 1.00 4.98
CA LYS A 12 7.03 1.77 4.28
C LYS A 12 8.04 2.26 5.31
N ILE A 13 9.34 2.07 5.03
CA ILE A 13 10.43 2.52 5.89
C ILE A 13 11.13 3.72 5.28
N GLU A 14 11.40 4.73 6.11
CA GLU A 14 12.13 5.96 5.80
C GLU A 14 13.21 6.19 6.87
N PHE A 15 14.28 6.91 6.51
CA PHE A 15 15.32 7.32 7.44
C PHE A 15 15.14 8.80 7.77
N ASP A 16 15.10 9.13 9.05
CA ASP A 16 15.10 10.50 9.54
C ASP A 16 16.54 10.90 9.90
N PRO A 17 17.15 11.84 9.16
CA PRO A 17 18.53 12.26 9.41
C PRO A 17 18.68 13.18 10.61
N ASP A 18 17.61 13.86 11.04
CA ASP A 18 17.66 14.83 12.15
C ASP A 18 17.68 14.07 13.49
N ASP A 19 16.86 13.03 13.59
CA ASP A 19 16.77 12.17 14.78
C ASP A 19 17.67 10.92 14.68
N ASN A 20 18.27 10.66 13.52
CA ASN A 20 19.10 9.48 13.21
C ASN A 20 18.39 8.15 13.50
N ILE A 21 17.09 8.07 13.17
CA ILE A 21 16.25 6.89 13.37
C ILE A 21 15.71 6.36 12.05
N LEU A 22 15.34 5.08 12.05
CA LEU A 22 14.47 4.51 11.03
C LEU A 22 13.02 4.68 11.50
N PHE A 23 12.19 5.20 10.62
CA PHE A 23 10.76 5.39 10.87
C PHE A 23 9.94 4.57 9.88
N GLY A 24 8.90 3.92 10.39
CA GLY A 24 8.02 3.07 9.61
C GLY A 24 6.55 3.43 9.81
N ASN A 25 5.77 3.37 8.73
CA ASN A 25 4.31 3.49 8.78
C ASN A 25 3.66 2.34 8.05
N ILE A 26 2.60 1.79 8.64
CA ILE A 26 1.74 0.82 7.96
C ILE A 26 1.04 1.51 6.78
N ILE A 27 1.09 0.87 5.62
CA ILE A 27 0.41 1.30 4.40
C ILE A 27 -0.78 0.39 4.09
N GLY A 28 -1.75 0.94 3.35
CA GLY A 28 -2.92 0.17 2.90
C GLY A 28 -4.06 0.11 3.92
N ILE A 29 -3.99 0.88 5.01
CA ILE A 29 -5.06 1.05 6.01
C ILE A 29 -5.44 2.54 6.12
N ARG A 30 -6.63 2.84 6.66
CA ARG A 30 -7.08 4.23 6.90
C ARG A 30 -6.50 4.80 8.20
N ASP A 31 -6.26 3.94 9.17
CA ASP A 31 -5.68 4.32 10.46
C ASP A 31 -4.19 4.65 10.29
N THR A 32 -3.67 5.60 11.06
CA THR A 32 -2.23 5.87 11.08
C THR A 32 -1.58 5.05 12.17
N VAL A 33 -0.72 4.11 11.79
CA VAL A 33 0.06 3.27 12.71
C VAL A 33 1.53 3.42 12.32
N GLY A 34 2.27 4.13 13.18
CA GLY A 34 3.69 4.42 13.01
C GLY A 34 4.53 3.75 14.10
N PHE A 35 5.80 3.52 13.78
CA PHE A 35 6.80 2.92 14.67
C PHE A 35 8.19 3.41 14.25
N HIS A 36 9.18 3.28 15.13
CA HIS A 36 10.56 3.65 14.84
C HIS A 36 11.55 2.74 15.57
N GLY A 37 12.81 2.82 15.17
CA GLY A 37 13.93 2.15 15.84
C GLY A 37 15.27 2.74 15.43
N GLU A 38 16.27 2.64 16.29
CA GLU A 38 17.64 3.11 16.01
C GLU A 38 18.44 2.05 15.24
N SER A 39 17.98 0.79 15.29
CA SER A 39 18.53 -0.32 14.53
C SER A 39 17.47 -1.06 13.72
N VAL A 40 17.90 -1.82 12.72
CA VAL A 40 17.00 -2.68 11.92
C VAL A 40 16.28 -3.72 12.78
N ASN A 41 16.91 -4.19 13.86
CA ASN A 41 16.30 -5.18 14.74
C ASN A 41 15.19 -4.53 15.59
N GLU A 42 15.48 -3.38 16.22
CA GLU A 42 14.48 -2.60 16.97
C GLU A 42 13.31 -2.21 16.07
N LEU A 43 13.57 -1.78 14.84
CA LEU A 43 12.53 -1.43 13.89
C LEU A 43 11.60 -2.61 13.58
N LYS A 44 12.13 -3.84 13.49
CA LYS A 44 11.34 -5.06 13.28
C LYS A 44 10.47 -5.39 14.48
N GLU A 45 11.03 -5.31 15.68
CA GLU A 45 10.29 -5.55 16.91
C GLU A 45 9.18 -4.52 17.09
N ALA A 46 9.51 -3.23 16.97
CA ALA A 46 8.55 -2.13 17.04
C ALA A 46 7.46 -2.23 15.96
N PHE A 47 7.78 -2.74 14.76
CA PHE A 47 6.77 -2.99 13.74
C PHE A 47 5.77 -4.07 14.17
N HIS A 48 6.26 -5.20 14.67
CA HIS A 48 5.39 -6.30 15.10
C HIS A 48 4.51 -5.86 16.27
N GLU A 49 5.09 -5.19 17.26
CA GLU A 49 4.36 -4.63 18.41
C GLU A 49 3.28 -3.64 17.95
N ALA A 50 3.60 -2.75 17.02
CA ALA A 50 2.63 -1.79 16.49
C ALA A 50 1.45 -2.47 15.77
N VAL A 51 1.71 -3.54 15.01
CA VAL A 51 0.66 -4.34 14.34
C VAL A 51 -0.20 -5.09 15.36
N ASP A 52 0.41 -5.76 16.32
CA ASP A 52 -0.31 -6.54 17.33
C ASP A 52 -1.17 -5.62 18.20
N PHE A 53 -0.60 -4.50 18.64
CA PHE A 53 -1.33 -3.47 19.39
C PHE A 53 -2.49 -2.88 18.57
N TYR A 54 -2.29 -2.65 17.28
CA TYR A 54 -3.36 -2.17 16.40
C TYR A 54 -4.53 -3.15 16.34
N LEU A 55 -4.24 -4.44 16.14
CA LEU A 55 -5.24 -5.50 16.08
C LEU A 55 -5.98 -5.65 17.41
N GLU A 56 -5.25 -5.69 18.52
CA GLU A 56 -5.83 -5.77 19.88
C GLU A 56 -6.71 -4.55 20.18
N SER A 57 -6.25 -3.35 19.80
CA SER A 57 -7.03 -2.12 19.97
C SER A 57 -8.30 -2.10 19.12
N CYS A 58 -8.30 -2.75 17.94
CA CYS A 58 -9.50 -2.93 17.14
C CYS A 58 -10.50 -3.84 17.85
N GLU A 59 -10.04 -4.99 18.33
CA GLU A 59 -10.86 -5.96 19.05
C GLU A 59 -11.49 -5.35 20.31
N LYS A 60 -10.70 -4.67 21.15
CA LYS A 60 -11.16 -3.99 22.36
C LYS A 60 -12.20 -2.92 22.09
N ALA A 61 -12.10 -2.23 20.95
CA ALA A 61 -13.06 -1.22 20.53
C ALA A 61 -14.28 -1.79 19.79
N GLY A 62 -14.37 -3.12 19.62
CA GLY A 62 -15.45 -3.77 18.88
C GLY A 62 -15.50 -3.38 17.40
N ARG A 63 -14.36 -2.98 16.83
CA ARG A 63 -14.24 -2.60 15.41
C ARG A 63 -13.45 -3.66 14.65
N GLU A 64 -13.81 -3.89 13.39
CA GLU A 64 -12.97 -4.71 12.53
C GLU A 64 -11.70 -3.93 12.13
N PRO A 65 -10.51 -4.55 12.27
CA PRO A 65 -9.28 -3.94 11.79
C PRO A 65 -9.36 -3.72 10.27
N ASN A 66 -8.73 -2.65 9.79
CA ASN A 66 -8.72 -2.34 8.37
C ASN A 66 -7.96 -3.43 7.63
N LYS A 67 -8.66 -4.23 6.82
CA LYS A 67 -8.03 -5.21 5.95
C LYS A 67 -7.17 -4.49 4.91
N PRO A 68 -5.83 -4.64 4.95
CA PRO A 68 -4.98 -4.08 3.92
C PRO A 68 -5.32 -4.70 2.56
N PHE A 69 -5.30 -3.89 1.51
CA PHE A 69 -5.36 -4.35 0.11
C PHE A 69 -6.56 -5.26 -0.23
N SER A 70 -7.79 -4.80 0.05
CA SER A 70 -9.06 -5.52 -0.22
C SER A 70 -9.31 -5.95 -1.69
N GLY A 71 -8.44 -5.58 -2.63
CA GLY A 71 -8.65 -5.74 -4.08
C GLY A 71 -9.66 -4.74 -4.67
N LYS A 72 -10.42 -4.02 -3.84
CA LYS A 72 -11.34 -2.97 -4.30
C LYS A 72 -10.57 -1.67 -4.52
N PHE A 73 -10.45 -1.26 -5.77
CA PHE A 73 -9.79 -0.03 -6.18
C PHE A 73 -10.82 0.97 -6.74
N VAL A 74 -11.24 1.94 -5.92
CA VAL A 74 -12.18 2.99 -6.34
C VAL A 74 -11.39 4.27 -6.59
N ILE A 75 -11.38 4.72 -7.84
CA ILE A 75 -10.69 5.96 -8.25
C ILE A 75 -11.68 6.95 -8.85
N ARG A 76 -11.43 8.24 -8.62
CA ARG A 76 -12.12 9.32 -9.31
C ARG A 76 -11.21 9.86 -10.39
N VAL A 77 -11.67 9.84 -11.63
CA VAL A 77 -10.97 10.38 -12.80
C VAL A 77 -11.83 11.43 -13.48
N LYS A 78 -11.21 12.26 -14.33
CA LYS A 78 -11.94 13.21 -15.18
C LYS A 78 -12.83 12.43 -16.17
N SER A 79 -13.95 13.02 -16.56
CA SER A 79 -14.89 12.39 -17.50
C SER A 79 -14.24 12.02 -18.84
N SER A 80 -13.32 12.85 -19.34
CA SER A 80 -12.61 12.59 -20.60
C SER A 80 -11.69 11.38 -20.49
N LEU A 81 -10.96 11.25 -19.38
CA LEU A 81 -10.11 10.09 -19.14
C LEU A 81 -10.95 8.81 -18.97
N HIS A 82 -12.11 8.91 -18.32
CA HIS A 82 -13.02 7.77 -18.20
C HIS A 82 -13.51 7.27 -19.57
N SER A 83 -13.86 8.17 -20.51
CA SER A 83 -14.26 7.75 -21.86
C SER A 83 -13.12 7.09 -22.63
N GLU A 84 -11.90 7.66 -22.56
CA GLU A 84 -10.71 7.08 -23.22
C GLU A 84 -10.39 5.67 -22.69
N ILE A 85 -10.46 5.46 -21.37
CA ILE A 85 -10.25 4.14 -20.76
C ILE A 85 -11.34 3.15 -21.20
N ALA A 86 -12.61 3.57 -21.22
CA ALA A 86 -13.72 2.71 -21.62
C ALA A 86 -13.59 2.28 -23.09
N GLU A 87 -13.23 3.20 -23.98
CA GLU A 87 -12.99 2.90 -25.39
C GLU A 87 -11.80 1.94 -25.57
N ALA A 88 -10.69 2.17 -24.88
CA ALA A 88 -9.53 1.29 -24.94
C ALA A 88 -9.84 -0.15 -24.47
N ALA A 89 -10.65 -0.28 -23.41
CA ALA A 89 -11.10 -1.58 -22.90
C ALA A 89 -11.95 -2.33 -23.94
N VAL A 90 -12.90 -1.65 -24.57
CA VAL A 90 -13.77 -2.22 -25.62
C VAL A 90 -12.93 -2.66 -26.83
N HIS A 91 -12.02 -1.83 -27.33
CA HIS A 91 -11.14 -2.19 -28.44
C HIS A 91 -10.23 -3.39 -28.13
N SER A 92 -9.92 -3.60 -26.85
CA SER A 92 -9.13 -4.75 -26.39
C SER A 92 -9.97 -6.00 -26.10
N GLY A 93 -11.29 -5.94 -26.27
CA GLY A 93 -12.21 -7.05 -25.95
C GLY A 93 -12.31 -7.37 -24.47
N LYS A 94 -12.03 -6.40 -23.59
CA LYS A 94 -11.99 -6.58 -22.14
C LYS A 94 -13.05 -5.73 -21.43
N SER A 95 -13.45 -6.16 -20.24
CA SER A 95 -14.17 -5.26 -19.33
C SER A 95 -13.26 -4.12 -18.88
N LEU A 96 -13.83 -2.98 -18.51
CA LEU A 96 -13.05 -1.84 -18.01
C LEU A 96 -12.17 -2.24 -16.83
N ASN A 97 -12.71 -2.99 -15.87
CA ASN A 97 -11.94 -3.45 -14.71
C ASN A 97 -10.77 -4.36 -15.10
N GLN A 98 -10.98 -5.31 -16.03
CA GLN A 98 -9.92 -6.20 -16.48
C GLN A 98 -8.83 -5.43 -17.22
N TRP A 99 -9.22 -4.53 -18.13
CA TRP A 99 -8.27 -3.70 -18.87
C TRP A 99 -7.40 -2.87 -17.92
N VAL A 100 -8.02 -2.20 -16.94
CA VAL A 100 -7.30 -1.43 -15.91
C VAL A 100 -6.39 -2.32 -15.08
N SER A 101 -6.85 -3.49 -14.64
CA SER A 101 -6.04 -4.44 -13.86
C SER A 101 -4.79 -4.86 -14.63
N ASP A 102 -4.95 -5.28 -15.89
CA ASP A 102 -3.84 -5.71 -16.75
C ASP A 102 -2.83 -4.59 -16.99
N THR A 103 -3.31 -3.36 -17.24
CA THR A 103 -2.44 -2.19 -17.42
C THR A 103 -1.66 -1.88 -16.15
N LEU A 104 -2.29 -1.94 -14.97
CA LEU A 104 -1.61 -1.71 -13.70
C LEU A 104 -0.57 -2.80 -13.41
N GLU A 105 -0.88 -4.07 -13.67
CA GLU A 105 0.07 -5.17 -13.55
C GLU A 105 1.28 -4.99 -14.47
N GLN A 106 1.07 -4.56 -15.72
CA GLN A 106 2.15 -4.27 -16.64
C GLN A 106 3.04 -3.15 -16.11
N VAL A 107 2.48 -2.04 -15.62
CA VAL A 107 3.26 -0.90 -15.12
C VAL A 107 4.09 -1.28 -13.89
N ILE A 108 3.55 -2.09 -12.98
CA ILE A 108 4.23 -2.47 -11.73
C ILE A 108 5.33 -3.52 -11.98
N HIS A 109 5.12 -4.45 -12.93
CA HIS A 109 6.05 -5.56 -13.18
C HIS A 109 7.00 -5.34 -14.37
N THR A 110 6.80 -4.30 -15.18
CA THR A 110 7.77 -3.92 -16.20
C THR A 110 8.93 -3.20 -15.50
N PRO A 111 10.18 -3.71 -15.57
CA PRO A 111 11.32 -2.95 -15.07
C PRO A 111 11.39 -1.65 -15.86
N ASN A 112 11.40 -0.50 -15.15
CA ASN A 112 11.60 0.81 -15.74
C ASN A 112 12.74 0.73 -16.76
N GLN A 113 12.40 0.76 -18.05
CA GLN A 113 13.39 1.12 -19.06
C GLN A 113 13.61 2.62 -18.91
N CYS A 114 14.49 2.96 -17.97
CA CYS A 114 15.09 4.27 -17.91
C CYS A 114 16.01 4.39 -19.13
N ASN A 115 15.49 4.95 -20.22
CA ASN A 115 16.25 5.42 -21.36
C ASN A 115 15.75 6.83 -21.71
N GLN A 116 16.42 7.84 -21.12
CA GLN A 116 17.10 8.96 -21.80
C GLN A 116 17.31 10.12 -20.83
#